data_AF-A0A958AH89-F1
#
_entry.id   AF-A0A958AH89-F1
#
_cell.length_a   1.000
_cell.length_b   1.000
_cell.length_c   1.000
_cell.angle_alpha   90.00
_cell.angle_beta   90.00
_cell.angle_gamma   90.00
#
_symmetry.space_group_name_H-M   'P 1'
#
loop_
_entity.id
_entity.type
_entity.pdbx_description
1 polymer ?
#
loop_
_entity_poly.entity_id
_entity_poly.type
_entity_poly.pdbx_seq_one_letter_code
_entity_poly.pdbx_strand_id
1 'polypeptide(L)' 'SITVPIPSVAGDVTTTFEVTREGERIVVTGWGNIKRWQIHLVGIDAVEPVAEAEVTLSPQGVIVTPPPETDRLEIVLA' A
#
# COMPACT_ATOMS: atom_id res chain seq x y z
N SER A 1 -0.76 -2.79 -13.98
CA SER A 1 -1.08 -2.03 -12.77
C SER A 1 -2.53 -2.25 -12.41
N ILE A 2 -2.91 -2.00 -11.15
CA ILE A 2 -4.30 -2.00 -10.69
C ILE A 2 -4.56 -0.62 -10.07
N THR A 3 -5.65 0.04 -10.48
CA THR A 3 -6.07 1.33 -9.92
C THR A 3 -7.35 1.14 -9.12
N VAL A 4 -7.36 1.65 -7.90
CA VAL A 4 -8.47 1.52 -6.95
C VAL A 4 -8.95 2.92 -6.55
N PRO A 5 -10.10 3.38 -7.08
CA PRO A 5 -10.73 4.60 -6.60
C PRO A 5 -11.46 4.32 -5.28
N ILE A 6 -11.27 5.21 -4.30
CA ILE A 6 -11.96 5.18 -3.02
C ILE A 6 -13.01 6.30 -3.01
N PRO A 7 -14.31 5.97 -3.08
CA PRO A 7 -15.36 6.96 -2.99
C PRO A 7 -15.45 7.51 -1.56
N SER A 8 -15.76 8.79 -1.47
CA SER A 8 -16.20 9.41 -0.23
C SER A 8 -17.63 8.99 0.12
N VAL A 9 -18.09 9.36 1.32
CA VAL A 9 -19.48 9.19 1.73
C VAL A 9 -20.49 9.92 0.83
N ALA A 10 -20.04 10.94 0.08
CA ALA A 10 -20.87 11.66 -0.88
C ALA A 10 -20.94 10.97 -2.25
N GLY A 11 -20.15 9.91 -2.48
CA GLY A 11 -20.07 9.19 -3.76
C GLY A 11 -18.97 9.70 -4.70
N ASP A 12 -18.42 10.89 -4.43
CA ASP A 12 -17.30 11.44 -5.21
C ASP A 12 -16.00 10.70 -4.90
N VAL A 13 -15.14 10.47 -5.89
CA VAL A 13 -13.82 9.87 -5.68
C VAL A 13 -12.86 10.92 -5.11
N THR A 14 -12.46 10.74 -3.85
CA THR A 14 -11.54 11.67 -3.16
C THR A 14 -10.13 11.14 -2.99
N THR A 15 -9.96 9.83 -3.17
CA THR A 15 -8.69 9.15 -3.00
C THR A 15 -8.56 8.05 -4.06
N THR A 16 -7.38 7.89 -4.63
CA THR A 16 -7.09 6.82 -5.59
C THR A 16 -5.75 6.20 -5.24
N PHE A 17 -5.65 4.88 -5.30
CA PHE A 17 -4.38 4.17 -5.23
C PHE A 17 -4.10 3.47 -6.56
N GLU A 18 -2.88 3.56 -7.05
CA GLU A 18 -2.34 2.70 -8.09
C GLU A 18 -1.31 1.77 -7.47
N VAL A 19 -1.45 0.48 -7.78
CA VAL A 19 -0.50 -0.57 -7.43
C VAL A 19 0.12 -1.12 -8.70
N THR A 20 1.43 -1.00 -8.83
CA THR A 20 2.20 -1.62 -9.91
C THR A 20 3.13 -2.68 -9.33
N ARG A 21 3.37 -3.74 -10.11
CA ARG A 21 4.33 -4.78 -9.77
C ARG A 21 5.31 -4.95 -10.93
N GLU A 22 6.58 -4.90 -10.62
CA GLU A 22 7.71 -5.06 -11.53
C GLU A 22 8.64 -6.13 -10.95
N GLY A 23 8.41 -7.39 -11.33
CA GLY A 23 9.12 -8.53 -10.75
C GLY A 23 8.80 -8.69 -9.25
N GLU A 24 9.83 -8.50 -8.41
CA GLU A 24 9.75 -8.55 -6.95
C GLU A 24 9.43 -7.19 -6.30
N ARG A 25 9.40 -6.12 -7.09
CA ARG A 25 9.08 -4.78 -6.61
C ARG A 25 7.59 -4.51 -6.76
N ILE A 26 6.96 -4.04 -5.69
CA ILE A 26 5.61 -3.49 -5.68
C ILE A 26 5.72 -2.00 -5.38
N VAL A 27 5.13 -1.18 -6.23
CA VAL A 27 5.04 0.26 -6.03
C VAL A 27 3.59 0.64 -5.85
N VAL A 28 3.33 1.42 -4.83
CA VAL A 28 1.99 1.88 -4.49
C VAL A 28 2.05 3.39 -4.46
N THR A 29 1.28 4.02 -5.34
CA THR A 29 1.15 5.48 -5.39
C THR A 29 -0.29 5.84 -5.11
N GLY A 30 -0.50 6.80 -4.22
CA GLY A 30 -1.81 7.29 -3.88
C GLY A 30 -1.93 8.78 -4.20
N TRP A 31 -3.13 9.19 -4.58
CA TRP A 31 -3.51 10.59 -4.78
C TRP A 31 -4.75 10.96 -3.99
N GLY A 32 -4.88 12.24 -3.64
CA GLY A 32 -6.04 12.79 -2.96
C GLY A 32 -5.87 12.86 -1.44
N ASN A 33 -6.96 12.73 -0.69
CA ASN A 33 -6.94 12.84 0.77
C ASN A 33 -6.57 11.49 1.42
N ILE A 34 -5.28 11.16 1.39
CA ILE A 34 -4.75 9.93 1.94
C ILE A 34 -4.23 10.16 3.35
N LYS A 35 -4.72 9.38 4.31
CA LYS A 35 -4.25 9.42 5.70
C LYS A 35 -4.28 8.02 6.29
N ARG A 36 -3.23 7.66 7.04
CA ARG A 36 -3.16 6.44 7.88
C ARG A 36 -3.61 5.18 7.13
N TRP A 37 -3.07 4.97 5.94
CA TRP A 37 -3.37 3.79 5.14
C TRP A 37 -2.38 2.67 5.46
N GLN A 38 -2.72 1.46 5.04
CA GLN A 38 -1.87 0.29 5.13
C GLN A 38 -2.17 -0.62 3.93
N ILE A 39 -1.21 -1.47 3.57
CA ILE A 39 -1.40 -2.48 2.53
C ILE A 39 -1.19 -3.86 3.11
N HIS A 40 -2.09 -4.76 2.73
CA HIS A 40 -2.03 -6.16 3.08
C HIS A 40 -1.63 -6.97 1.85
N LEU A 41 -0.43 -7.52 1.87
CA LEU A 41 0.13 -8.39 0.86
C LEU A 41 -0.29 -9.83 1.15
N VAL A 42 -1.46 -10.21 0.65
CA VAL A 42 -2.04 -11.54 0.87
C VAL A 42 -1.19 -12.61 0.19
N GLY A 43 -0.87 -13.68 0.93
CA GLY A 43 -0.05 -14.80 0.45
C GLY A 43 1.44 -14.48 0.30
N ILE A 44 1.90 -13.35 0.84
CA ILE A 44 3.32 -13.00 0.93
C ILE A 44 3.78 -13.24 2.36
N ASP A 45 4.85 -14.04 2.52
CA ASP A 45 5.37 -14.46 3.82
C ASP A 45 6.39 -13.46 4.40
N ALA A 46 7.11 -12.75 3.52
CA ALA A 46 8.14 -11.80 3.92
C ALA A 46 8.31 -10.69 2.87
N VAL A 47 8.80 -9.55 3.34
CA VAL A 47 9.25 -8.43 2.52
C VAL A 47 10.57 -7.95 3.07
N GLU A 48 11.38 -7.32 2.22
CA GLU A 48 12.55 -6.59 2.68
C GLU A 48 12.15 -5.43 3.59
N PRO A 49 13.04 -4.95 4.47
CA PRO A 49 12.78 -3.77 5.29
C PRO A 49 12.38 -2.57 4.42
N VAL A 50 11.20 -2.02 4.68
CA VAL A 50 10.67 -0.85 3.98
C VAL A 50 10.97 0.40 4.81
N ALA A 51 11.62 1.40 4.20
CA ALA A 51 12.06 2.59 4.92
C ALA A 51 10.89 3.31 5.62
N GLU A 52 11.06 3.58 6.92
CA GLU A 52 10.11 4.31 7.78
C GLU A 52 8.71 3.68 7.92
N ALA A 53 8.47 2.52 7.29
CA ALA A 53 7.22 1.80 7.38
C ALA A 53 7.29 0.72 8.48
N GLU A 54 6.17 0.53 9.15
CA GLU A 54 5.98 -0.61 10.04
C GLU A 54 5.57 -1.83 9.21
N VAL A 55 6.19 -2.98 9.50
CA VAL A 55 5.89 -4.26 8.85
C VAL A 55 5.41 -5.24 9.92
N THR A 56 4.20 -5.78 9.74
CA THR A 56 3.58 -6.72 10.67
C THR A 56 3.15 -7.99 9.93
N LEU A 57 3.40 -9.16 10.53
CA LEU A 57 2.90 -10.42 10.02
C LEU A 57 1.45 -10.64 10.44
N SER A 58 0.63 -11.12 9.51
CA SER A 58 -0.73 -11.59 9.76
C SER A 58 -0.88 -13.03 9.27
N PRO A 59 -1.91 -13.78 9.70
CA PRO A 59 -2.18 -15.12 9.19
C PRO A 59 -2.42 -15.21 7.68
N GLN A 60 -2.72 -14.09 7.03
CA GLN A 60 -3.03 -14.03 5.60
C GLN A 60 -1.86 -13.49 4.77
N GLY A 61 -0.78 -13.02 5.42
CA GLY A 61 0.39 -12.44 4.77
C GLY A 61 0.92 -11.21 5.51
N VAL A 62 1.69 -10.38 4.83
CA VAL A 62 2.37 -9.21 5.40
C VAL A 62 1.48 -7.96 5.33
N ILE A 63 1.42 -7.19 6.42
CA ILE A 63 0.85 -5.84 6.45
C ILE A 63 2.00 -4.83 6.49
N VAL A 64 1.95 -3.83 5.61
CA VAL A 64 2.89 -2.70 5.58
C VAL A 64 2.13 -1.40 5.83
N THR A 65 2.54 -0.67 6.86
CA THR A 65 1.95 0.59 7.29
C THR A 65 2.98 1.71 7.13
N PRO A 66 2.86 2.57 6.11
CA PRO A 66 3.77 3.68 5.92
C PRO A 66 3.47 4.85 6.89
N PRO A 67 4.38 5.84 6.96
CA PRO A 67 4.11 7.09 7.67
C PRO A 67 2.80 7.79 7.24
N PRO A 68 2.15 8.58 8.12
CA PRO A 68 0.82 9.14 7.87
C PRO A 68 0.66 10.01 6.62
N GLU A 69 1.74 10.58 6.10
CA GLU A 69 1.77 11.51 4.96
C GLU A 69 2.44 10.90 3.72
N THR A 70 2.67 9.59 3.71
CA THR A 70 3.26 8.90 2.56
C THR A 70 2.24 8.75 1.43
N ASP A 71 2.54 9.35 0.29
CA ASP A 71 1.80 9.22 -0.97
C ASP A 71 2.35 8.09 -1.85
N ARG A 72 3.62 7.70 -1.66
CA ARG A 72 4.27 6.63 -2.41
C ARG A 72 5.02 5.66 -1.50
N LEU A 73 4.75 4.37 -1.68
CA LEU A 73 5.41 3.28 -0.97
C LEU A 73 6.02 2.31 -1.97
N GLU A 74 7.23 1.85 -1.69
CA GLU A 74 7.92 0.85 -2.48
C GLU A 74 8.27 -0.34 -1.59
N ILE A 75 7.88 -1.52 -2.04
CA ILE A 75 8.03 -2.77 -1.29
C ILE A 75 8.79 -3.76 -2.17
N VAL A 76 9.80 -4.40 -1.62
CA VAL A 76 10.52 -5.50 -2.27
C VAL A 76 10.17 -6.79 -1.55
N LEU A 77 9.76 -7.81 -2.31
CA LEU A 77 9.46 -9.14 -1.77
C LEU A 77 10.77 -9.86 -1.39
N ALA A 78 10.74 -10.66 -0.32
CA ALA A 78 11.88 -11.43 0.18
C ALA A 78 11.68 -12.94 0.00
#